data_AF-A0A2E7VZ16-F1
#
_entry.id   AF-A0A2E7VZ16-F1
#
_cell.length_a   1.000
_cell.length_b   1.000
_cell.length_c   1.000
_cell.angle_alpha   90.00
_cell.angle_beta   90.00
_cell.angle_gamma   90.00
#
_symmetry.space_group_name_H-M   'P 1'
#
loop_
_entity.id
_entity.type
_entity.pdbx_description
1 polymer ?
#
loop_
_entity_poly.entity_id
_entity_poly.type
_entity_poly.pdbx_seq_one_letter_code
_entity_poly.pdbx_strand_id
1 'polypeptide(L)'
;MTVIHPFGPIISRDRVSDEFLSLLQATARASRTARSMGRSLAGNIESQTKAVVDSNLFMQHLYPHIVDHVRACYTRMEENMIGDGPKPLPGETTTKGVKHLRFHLGQGPWVNYQQPNEFNPIHAHGGTLSVVIMIDVPEEIAKEA
;
A
#
# COMPACT_ATOMS: atom_id res chain seq x y z
N MET A 1 -0.83 9.70 9.54
CA MET A 1 0.36 9.07 8.94
C MET A 1 1.63 9.33 9.77
N THR A 2 2.44 8.29 9.97
CA THR A 2 3.81 8.31 10.48
C THR A 2 4.78 8.00 9.34
N VAL A 3 5.90 8.72 9.26
CA VAL A 3 6.92 8.56 8.20
C VAL A 3 8.25 8.16 8.85
N ILE A 4 8.92 7.15 8.28
CA ILE A 4 10.20 6.63 8.75
C ILE A 4 11.26 6.80 7.65
N HIS A 5 12.45 7.24 8.05
CA HIS A 5 13.57 7.56 7.17
C HIS A 5 14.76 6.60 7.38
N PRO A 6 14.70 5.36 6.87
CA PRO A 6 15.86 4.47 6.91
C PRO A 6 16.95 4.94 5.94
N PHE A 7 18.12 4.29 5.97
CA PHE A 7 19.07 4.36 4.86
C PHE A 7 18.47 3.59 3.66
N GLY A 8 17.62 4.27 2.89
CA GLY A 8 16.82 3.68 1.81
C GLY A 8 15.55 4.47 1.51
N PRO A 9 14.56 3.83 0.84
CA PRO A 9 13.25 4.44 0.56
C PRO A 9 12.50 4.81 1.84
N ILE A 10 11.67 5.85 1.75
CA ILE A 10 10.76 6.21 2.85
C ILE A 10 9.74 5.10 3.08
N ILE A 11 9.46 4.82 4.34
CA ILE A 11 8.35 3.95 4.75
C ILE A 11 7.29 4.83 5.43
N SER A 12 6.06 4.77 4.93
CA SER A 12 4.91 5.42 5.56
C SER A 12 4.01 4.38 6.21
N ARG A 13 3.58 4.67 7.44
CA ARG A 13 2.56 3.91 8.16
C ARG A 13 1.37 4.82 8.41
N ASP A 14 0.17 4.39 8.05
CA ASP A 14 -1.03 5.18 8.26
C ASP A 14 -2.22 4.33 8.72
N ARG A 15 -3.27 4.99 9.21
CA ARG A 15 -4.54 4.36 9.56
C ARG A 15 -5.57 4.73 8.51
N VAL A 16 -6.22 3.71 7.94
CA VAL A 16 -7.37 3.90 7.03
C VAL A 16 -8.59 4.36 7.83
N SER A 17 -9.53 5.05 7.17
CA SER A 17 -10.82 5.40 7.79
C SER A 17 -11.65 4.16 8.12
N ASP A 18 -12.57 4.26 9.07
CA ASP A 18 -13.48 3.16 9.43
C ASP A 18 -14.39 2.75 8.26
N GLU A 19 -14.74 3.70 7.39
CA GLU A 19 -15.45 3.46 6.14
C GLU A 19 -14.61 2.60 5.18
N PHE A 20 -13.33 2.97 4.99
CA PHE A 20 -12.45 2.20 4.12
C PHE A 20 -12.16 0.82 4.72
N LEU A 21 -11.98 0.72 6.04
CA LEU A 21 -11.83 -0.57 6.74
C LEU A 21 -13.06 -1.46 6.52
N SER A 22 -14.26 -0.89 6.60
CA SER A 22 -15.51 -1.62 6.35
C SER A 22 -15.60 -2.14 4.91
N LEU A 23 -15.19 -1.33 3.91
CA LEU A 23 -15.06 -1.75 2.51
C LEU A 23 -14.05 -2.89 2.36
N LEU A 24 -12.90 -2.80 3.02
CA LEU A 24 -11.84 -3.81 2.97
C LEU A 24 -12.28 -5.13 3.59
N GLN A 25 -12.97 -5.09 4.73
CA GLN A 25 -13.53 -6.29 5.37
C GLN A 25 -14.62 -6.94 4.52
N ALA A 26 -15.49 -6.15 3.88
CA ALA A 26 -16.49 -6.65 2.94
C ALA A 26 -15.83 -7.29 1.71
N THR A 27 -14.82 -6.63 1.15
CA THR A 27 -13.99 -7.15 0.05
C THR A 27 -13.33 -8.47 0.43
N ALA A 28 -12.73 -8.55 1.62
CA ALA A 28 -12.09 -9.75 2.11
C ALA A 28 -13.10 -10.89 2.29
N ARG A 29 -14.34 -10.64 2.74
CA ARG A 29 -15.37 -11.70 2.80
C ARG A 29 -15.80 -12.16 1.41
N ALA A 30 -16.07 -11.23 0.49
CA ALA A 30 -16.52 -11.52 -0.87
C ALA A 30 -15.46 -12.24 -1.72
N SER A 31 -14.17 -12.01 -1.44
CA SER A 31 -13.07 -12.56 -2.22
C SER A 31 -12.68 -14.00 -1.83
N ARG A 32 -13.24 -14.58 -0.75
CA ARG A 32 -12.81 -15.89 -0.22
C ARG A 32 -12.86 -17.03 -1.23
N THR A 33 -13.81 -16.97 -2.17
CA THR A 33 -14.00 -17.97 -3.21
C THR A 33 -13.57 -17.48 -4.60
N ALA A 34 -12.93 -16.31 -4.67
CA ALA A 34 -12.45 -15.73 -5.91
C ALA A 34 -11.23 -16.50 -6.44
N ARG A 35 -10.78 -16.11 -7.65
CA ARG A 35 -9.64 -16.72 -8.32
C ARG A 35 -8.41 -16.75 -7.41
N SER A 36 -7.82 -17.95 -7.24
CA SER A 36 -6.56 -18.10 -6.51
C SER A 36 -5.42 -17.35 -7.22
N MET A 37 -4.60 -16.68 -6.43
CA MET A 37 -3.42 -15.92 -6.86
C MET A 37 -2.10 -16.56 -6.41
N GLY A 38 -2.14 -17.68 -5.67
CA GLY A 38 -0.95 -18.26 -5.05
C GLY A 38 0.20 -18.55 -6.02
N ARG A 39 -0.10 -19.03 -7.24
CA ARG A 39 0.94 -19.28 -8.27
C ARG A 39 1.60 -18.02 -8.83
N SER A 40 1.02 -16.85 -8.59
CA SER A 40 1.51 -15.55 -9.08
C SER A 40 2.16 -14.72 -7.97
N LEU A 41 2.21 -15.25 -6.75
CA LEU A 41 2.67 -14.56 -5.55
C LEU A 41 3.77 -15.39 -4.87
N ALA A 42 4.63 -14.72 -4.10
CA ALA A 42 5.74 -15.37 -3.42
C ALA A 42 5.35 -16.04 -2.09
N GLY A 43 4.12 -15.81 -1.61
CA GLY A 43 3.68 -16.23 -0.28
C GLY A 43 3.64 -17.73 -0.10
N ASN A 44 4.12 -18.20 1.06
CA ASN A 44 3.81 -19.53 1.57
C ASN A 44 2.50 -19.44 2.38
N ILE A 45 1.40 -19.20 1.66
CA ILE A 45 0.06 -18.96 2.19
C ILE A 45 -0.91 -19.79 1.36
N GLU A 46 -1.68 -20.68 2.00
CA GLU A 46 -2.62 -21.58 1.34
C GLU A 46 -3.70 -20.81 0.58
N SER A 47 -4.24 -19.76 1.21
CA SER A 47 -5.37 -19.00 0.69
C SER A 47 -4.99 -17.56 0.34
N GLN A 48 -4.74 -17.36 -0.96
CA GLN A 48 -4.49 -16.06 -1.56
C GLN A 48 -5.41 -15.88 -2.76
N THR A 49 -6.25 -14.84 -2.75
CA THR A 49 -7.30 -14.66 -3.75
C THR A 49 -7.24 -13.29 -4.40
N LYS A 50 -7.76 -13.21 -5.62
CA LYS A 50 -7.96 -11.92 -6.30
C LYS A 50 -9.04 -11.14 -5.57
N ALA A 51 -8.78 -9.87 -5.25
CA ALA A 51 -9.77 -9.03 -4.59
C ALA A 51 -10.96 -8.75 -5.51
N VAL A 52 -12.18 -8.98 -4.99
CA VAL A 52 -13.46 -8.63 -5.60
C VAL A 52 -13.93 -7.33 -4.98
N VAL A 53 -13.65 -6.22 -5.65
CA VAL A 53 -13.92 -4.86 -5.13
C VAL A 53 -14.31 -3.91 -6.24
N ASP A 54 -15.16 -2.93 -5.92
CA ASP A 54 -15.36 -1.77 -6.78
C ASP A 54 -14.04 -1.00 -6.87
N SER A 55 -13.43 -1.03 -8.06
CA SER A 55 -12.12 -0.42 -8.29
C SER A 55 -12.15 1.09 -8.16
N ASN A 56 -13.26 1.76 -8.50
CA ASN A 56 -13.37 3.21 -8.38
C ASN A 56 -13.46 3.62 -6.91
N LEU A 57 -14.33 2.97 -6.15
CA LEU A 57 -14.49 3.25 -4.72
C LEU A 57 -13.21 2.92 -3.94
N PHE A 58 -12.57 1.78 -4.24
CA PHE A 58 -11.29 1.43 -3.65
C PHE A 58 -10.21 2.48 -3.94
N MET A 59 -10.13 2.95 -5.18
CA MET A 59 -9.16 3.98 -5.57
C MET A 59 -9.46 5.32 -4.91
N GLN A 60 -10.73 5.71 -4.72
CA GLN A 60 -11.11 6.93 -4.01
C GLN A 60 -10.56 6.95 -2.58
N HIS A 61 -10.66 5.83 -1.86
CA HIS A 61 -10.12 5.72 -0.51
C HIS A 61 -8.59 5.57 -0.47
N LEU A 62 -8.00 4.84 -1.42
CA LEU A 62 -6.55 4.62 -1.44
C LEU A 62 -5.76 5.89 -1.84
N TYR A 63 -6.28 6.65 -2.80
CA TYR A 63 -5.62 7.81 -3.39
C TYR A 63 -4.99 8.79 -2.39
N PRO A 64 -5.70 9.30 -1.35
CA PRO A 64 -5.12 10.23 -0.39
C PRO A 64 -3.86 9.68 0.30
N HIS A 65 -3.84 8.39 0.67
CA HIS A 65 -2.67 7.78 1.31
C HIS A 65 -1.46 7.72 0.38
N ILE A 66 -1.68 7.47 -0.92
CA ILE A 66 -0.58 7.48 -1.91
C ILE A 66 -0.06 8.89 -2.13
N VAL A 67 -0.97 9.88 -2.25
CA VAL A 67 -0.57 11.28 -2.40
C VAL A 67 0.26 11.75 -1.21
N ASP A 68 -0.15 11.41 0.01
CA ASP A 68 0.58 11.80 1.22
C ASP A 68 1.95 11.12 1.31
N HIS A 69 2.06 9.84 0.92
CA HIS A 69 3.36 9.17 0.80
C HIS A 69 4.26 9.87 -0.23
N VAL A 70 3.75 10.19 -1.41
CA VAL A 70 4.52 10.87 -2.46
C VAL A 70 4.97 12.25 -1.99
N ARG A 71 4.10 13.02 -1.32
CA ARG A 71 4.47 14.30 -0.71
C ARG A 71 5.60 14.14 0.28
N ALA A 72 5.57 13.13 1.15
CA ALA A 72 6.65 12.87 2.09
C ALA A 72 7.99 12.58 1.39
N CYS A 73 7.97 11.87 0.26
CA CYS A 73 9.15 11.65 -0.58
C CYS A 73 9.70 12.95 -1.17
N TYR A 74 8.84 13.84 -1.67
CA TYR A 74 9.26 15.15 -2.19
C TYR A 74 9.84 16.04 -1.09
N THR A 75 9.15 16.15 0.05
CA THR A 75 9.63 16.93 1.20
C THR A 75 11.01 16.47 1.66
N ARG A 76 11.23 15.14 1.76
CA ARG A 76 12.57 14.61 2.11
C ARG A 76 13.62 15.03 1.09
N MET A 77 13.30 14.96 -0.20
CA MET A 77 14.24 15.33 -1.24
C MET A 77 14.61 16.82 -1.16
N GLU A 78 13.65 17.71 -0.87
CA GLU A 78 13.93 19.12 -0.60
C GLU A 78 14.86 19.33 0.60
N GLU A 79 14.56 18.69 1.73
CA GLU A 79 15.30 18.91 2.98
C GLU A 79 16.74 18.43 2.91
N ASN A 80 17.05 17.45 2.05
CA ASN A 80 18.37 16.79 2.01
C ASN A 80 19.22 17.17 0.80
N MET A 81 18.74 18.01 -0.12
CA MET A 81 19.56 18.48 -1.25
C MET A 81 20.30 19.78 -0.91
N ILE A 82 21.61 19.80 -1.20
CA ILE A 82 22.43 21.01 -1.19
C ILE A 82 22.41 21.58 -2.62
N GLY A 83 21.68 22.68 -2.84
CA GLY A 83 21.52 23.33 -4.14
C GLY A 83 20.07 23.69 -4.46
N ASP A 84 19.76 23.96 -5.73
CA ASP A 84 18.36 24.11 -6.16
C ASP A 84 17.62 22.79 -5.87
N GLY A 85 16.63 22.86 -4.99
CA GLY A 85 15.79 21.75 -4.58
C GLY A 85 15.08 21.06 -5.77
N PRO A 86 14.21 20.06 -5.50
CA PRO A 86 13.39 19.46 -6.53
C PRO A 86 12.62 20.54 -7.25
N LYS A 87 12.70 20.55 -8.59
CA LYS A 87 11.77 21.38 -9.35
C LYS A 87 10.36 20.82 -9.11
N PRO A 88 9.34 21.69 -8.97
CA PRO A 88 7.96 21.24 -8.90
C PRO A 88 7.62 20.25 -10.03
N LEU A 89 6.69 19.35 -9.77
CA LEU A 89 6.14 18.49 -10.81
C LEU A 89 5.60 19.34 -11.99
N PRO A 90 5.59 18.82 -13.24
CA PRO A 90 5.06 19.55 -14.38
C PRO A 90 3.63 20.05 -14.12
N GLY A 91 3.44 21.38 -14.06
CA GLY A 91 2.15 22.02 -13.75
C GLY A 91 1.97 22.52 -12.31
N GLU A 92 3.00 22.40 -11.47
CA GLU A 92 2.99 22.84 -10.07
C GLU A 92 3.92 24.03 -9.84
N THR A 93 3.52 24.92 -8.93
CA THR A 93 4.28 26.12 -8.54
C THR A 93 5.12 25.89 -7.28
N THR A 94 4.85 24.79 -6.57
CA THR A 94 5.59 24.35 -5.39
C THR A 94 5.63 22.83 -5.35
N THR A 95 6.66 22.28 -4.73
CA THR A 95 6.81 20.85 -4.42
C THR A 95 5.83 20.33 -3.37
N LYS A 96 5.16 21.22 -2.64
CA LYS A 96 4.09 20.90 -1.67
C LYS A 96 2.78 20.46 -2.34
N GLY A 97 2.72 20.51 -3.66
CA GLY A 97 1.48 20.69 -4.38
C GLY A 97 1.06 19.54 -5.25
N VAL A 98 1.29 18.26 -4.94
CA VAL A 98 0.79 17.12 -5.75
C VAL A 98 -0.68 17.33 -6.09
N LYS A 99 -0.97 17.84 -7.29
CA LYS A 99 -2.33 18.21 -7.75
C LYS A 99 -3.01 17.00 -8.37
N HIS A 100 -2.26 16.27 -9.19
CA HIS A 100 -2.75 15.10 -9.91
C HIS A 100 -1.68 14.02 -9.96
N LEU A 101 -1.91 12.93 -9.23
CA LEU A 101 -1.11 11.72 -9.33
C LEU A 101 -1.85 10.72 -10.21
N ARG A 102 -1.15 10.13 -11.17
CA ARG A 102 -1.68 9.00 -11.95
C ARG A 102 -0.87 7.76 -11.61
N PHE A 103 -1.57 6.71 -11.21
CA PHE A 103 -0.97 5.41 -10.95
C PHE A 103 -1.97 4.31 -11.30
N HIS A 104 -1.46 3.11 -11.52
CA HIS A 104 -2.25 1.89 -11.70
C HIS A 104 -1.76 0.83 -10.73
N LEU A 105 -2.63 -0.07 -10.31
CA LEU A 105 -2.31 -1.13 -9.35
C LEU A 105 -1.72 -2.39 -10.01
N GLY A 106 -1.18 -2.27 -11.23
CA GLY A 106 -0.71 -3.40 -12.02
C GLY A 106 -1.78 -4.48 -12.20
N GLN A 107 -1.51 -5.69 -11.72
CA GLN A 107 -2.47 -6.81 -11.72
C GLN A 107 -3.62 -6.63 -10.72
N GLY A 108 -3.67 -5.50 -10.00
CA GLY A 108 -4.66 -5.13 -9.00
C GLY A 108 -4.47 -5.82 -7.65
N PRO A 109 -5.29 -5.48 -6.65
CA PRO A 109 -5.13 -6.01 -5.30
C PRO A 109 -5.45 -7.51 -5.22
N TRP A 110 -4.88 -8.16 -4.22
CA TRP A 110 -5.18 -9.52 -3.78
C TRP A 110 -5.36 -9.51 -2.26
N VAL A 111 -6.01 -10.55 -1.74
CA VAL A 111 -6.23 -10.75 -0.31
C VAL A 111 -5.48 -12.00 0.12
N ASN A 112 -4.66 -11.87 1.16
CA ASN A 112 -4.04 -12.99 1.86
C ASN A 112 -4.90 -13.34 3.09
N TYR A 113 -5.28 -14.61 3.25
CA TYR A 113 -5.93 -15.12 4.46
C TYR A 113 -4.94 -15.96 5.26
N GLN A 114 -3.94 -15.28 5.80
CA GLN A 114 -2.81 -15.92 6.46
C GLN A 114 -3.23 -16.67 7.73
N GLN A 115 -2.81 -17.93 7.85
CA GLN A 115 -2.98 -18.81 9.01
C GLN A 115 -1.68 -18.88 9.83
N PRO A 116 -1.70 -19.46 11.05
CA PRO A 116 -0.50 -19.62 11.86
C PRO A 116 0.60 -20.37 11.09
N ASN A 117 1.84 -19.89 11.22
CA ASN A 117 3.05 -20.39 10.53
C ASN A 117 3.11 -20.16 9.01
N GLU A 118 2.12 -19.50 8.41
CA GLU A 118 2.22 -19.03 7.02
C GLU A 118 2.96 -17.69 6.95
N PHE A 119 3.68 -17.46 5.86
CA PHE A 119 4.51 -16.26 5.74
C PHE A 119 4.75 -15.86 4.28
N ASN A 120 5.11 -14.60 4.08
CA ASN A 120 5.73 -14.16 2.83
C ASN A 120 7.26 -14.19 3.00
N PRO A 121 8.03 -14.95 2.20
CA PRO A 121 9.48 -14.94 2.25
C PRO A 121 10.03 -13.57 1.83
N ILE A 122 11.32 -13.34 2.04
CA ILE A 122 11.99 -12.16 1.48
C ILE A 122 11.88 -12.21 -0.04
N HIS A 123 11.29 -11.17 -0.63
CA HIS A 123 11.13 -11.02 -2.08
C HIS A 123 11.06 -9.54 -2.47
N ALA A 124 11.06 -9.27 -3.77
CA ALA A 124 10.95 -7.92 -4.32
C ALA A 124 9.80 -7.83 -5.33
N HIS A 125 9.22 -6.64 -5.44
CA HIS A 125 8.27 -6.30 -6.48
C HIS A 125 8.94 -5.39 -7.52
N GLY A 126 8.58 -5.58 -8.79
CA GLY A 126 9.05 -4.71 -9.89
C GLY A 126 8.34 -3.36 -10.00
N GLY A 127 7.41 -3.04 -9.08
CA GLY A 127 6.66 -1.78 -9.08
C GLY A 127 7.37 -0.66 -8.32
N THR A 128 6.92 0.58 -8.52
CA THR A 128 7.48 1.77 -7.84
C THR A 128 7.15 1.83 -6.36
N LEU A 129 5.96 1.36 -5.97
CA LEU A 129 5.46 1.38 -4.60
C LEU A 129 4.77 0.05 -4.29
N SER A 130 5.04 -0.48 -3.10
CA SER A 130 4.31 -1.62 -2.53
C SER A 130 3.47 -1.14 -1.36
N VAL A 131 2.24 -1.63 -1.26
CA VAL A 131 1.28 -1.25 -0.22
C VAL A 131 0.72 -2.51 0.43
N VAL A 132 0.74 -2.56 1.75
CA VAL A 132 0.10 -3.61 2.55
C VAL A 132 -0.91 -2.93 3.46
N ILE A 133 -2.15 -3.41 3.43
CA ILE A 133 -3.22 -2.95 4.33
C ILE A 133 -3.61 -4.12 5.22
N MET A 134 -3.42 -3.94 6.52
CA MET A 134 -3.79 -4.92 7.52
C MET A 134 -5.29 -4.75 7.85
N ILE A 135 -6.11 -5.77 7.59
CA ILE A 135 -7.57 -5.69 7.67
C ILE A 135 -8.12 -6.28 8.97
N ASP A 136 -7.64 -7.47 9.31
CA ASP A 136 -8.10 -8.24 10.45
C ASP A 136 -6.89 -8.99 11.02
N VAL A 137 -6.26 -8.38 12.02
CA VAL A 137 -5.01 -8.88 12.61
C VAL A 137 -5.34 -9.42 14.00
N PRO A 138 -5.24 -10.74 14.22
CA PRO A 138 -5.47 -11.32 15.53
C PRO A 138 -4.41 -10.87 16.53
N GLU A 139 -4.79 -10.65 17.80
CA GLU A 139 -3.85 -10.23 18.85
C GLU A 139 -2.75 -11.27 19.08
N GLU A 140 -3.07 -12.54 18.85
CA GLU A 140 -2.17 -13.68 19.00
C GLU A 140 -0.95 -13.61 18.07
N ILE A 141 -1.06 -12.95 16.91
CA ILE A 141 0.07 -12.84 15.97
C ILE A 141 1.25 -12.08 16.59
N ALA A 142 1.00 -11.19 17.55
CA ALA A 142 2.05 -10.46 18.27
C ALA A 142 2.86 -11.38 19.21
N LYS A 143 2.39 -12.60 19.44
CA LYS A 143 3.04 -13.62 20.28
C LYS A 143 3.78 -14.67 19.44
N GLU A 144 3.62 -14.67 18.12
CA GLU A 144 4.37 -15.53 17.20
C GLU A 144 5.78 -14.96 17.00
N ALA A 145 6.79 -15.85 16.92
CA ALA A 145 8.22 -15.51 16.91
C ALA A 145 8.83 -15.57 15.52
#